data_AF-A0A9D6Z4C2-F1
#
_entry.id   AF-A0A9D6Z4C2-F1
#
_cell.length_a   1.000
_cell.length_b   1.000
_cell.length_c   1.000
_cell.angle_alpha   90.00
_cell.angle_beta   90.00
_cell.angle_gamma   90.00
#
_symmetry.space_group_name_H-M   'P 1'
#
loop_
_entity.id
_entity.type
_entity.pdbx_description
1 polymer ?
#
loop_
_entity_poly.entity_id
_entity_poly.type
_entity_poly.pdbx_seq_one_letter_code
_entity_poly.pdbx_strand_id
1 'polypeptide(L)'
;MTENELLAAIKISPSGLQKWITKGLPYTVVHNRRRFNLREVQAWRKANITPKPGPELLAGRVRLQHIRNEEREFKLAILKGQCVERVKVDKYLFATGRQVRDGMLALPDRLSAMLTAESDAHRCHAILTQEIERVLEGLCTQPPWGDGTV
;
A
#
# COMPACT_ATOMS: atom_id res chain seq x y z
N MET A 1 30.73 45.66 -10.37
CA MET A 1 29.76 45.66 -11.50
C MET A 1 28.48 46.37 -11.12
N THR A 2 27.81 46.99 -12.11
CA THR A 2 26.46 47.55 -11.96
C THR A 2 25.41 46.45 -11.77
N GLU A 3 24.21 46.82 -11.37
CA GLU A 3 23.06 45.89 -11.27
C GLU A 3 22.75 45.22 -12.61
N ASN A 4 22.70 46.00 -13.70
CA ASN A 4 22.42 45.48 -15.04
C ASN A 4 23.52 44.51 -15.53
N GLU A 5 24.78 44.81 -15.26
CA GLU A 5 25.91 43.91 -15.56
C GLU A 5 25.82 42.59 -14.78
N LEU A 6 25.40 42.63 -13.51
CA LEU A 6 25.24 41.43 -12.69
C LEU A 6 24.10 40.55 -13.22
N LEU A 7 22.97 41.15 -13.58
CA LEU A 7 21.82 40.44 -14.13
C LEU A 7 22.17 39.74 -15.44
N ALA A 8 22.92 40.41 -16.32
CA ALA A 8 23.42 39.83 -17.57
C ALA A 8 24.43 38.69 -17.32
N ALA A 9 25.36 38.86 -16.37
CA ALA A 9 26.40 37.88 -16.09
C ALA A 9 25.87 36.58 -15.45
N ILE A 10 24.86 36.66 -14.57
CA ILE A 10 24.34 35.50 -13.83
C ILE A 10 23.02 34.96 -14.41
N LYS A 11 22.42 35.65 -15.40
CA LYS A 11 21.14 35.29 -16.05
C LYS A 11 19.99 35.16 -15.04
N ILE A 12 19.76 36.20 -14.25
CA ILE A 12 18.69 36.24 -13.23
C ILE A 12 17.74 37.39 -13.54
N SER A 13 16.48 37.28 -13.13
CA SER A 13 15.50 38.37 -13.21
C SER A 13 15.75 39.46 -12.16
N PRO A 14 15.36 40.73 -12.42
CA PRO A 14 15.46 41.81 -11.43
C PRO A 14 14.76 41.50 -10.10
N SER A 15 13.60 40.81 -10.17
CA SER A 15 12.86 40.34 -8.99
C SER A 15 13.61 39.26 -8.20
N GLY A 16 14.40 38.42 -8.88
CA GLY A 16 15.26 37.42 -8.25
C GLY A 16 16.41 38.09 -7.50
N LEU A 17 17.02 39.12 -8.08
CA LEU A 17 18.09 39.88 -7.44
C LEU A 17 17.59 40.60 -6.18
N GLN A 18 16.41 41.24 -6.23
CA GLN A 18 15.83 41.85 -5.03
C GLN A 18 15.59 40.83 -3.92
N LYS A 19 15.08 39.64 -4.25
CA LYS A 19 14.95 38.54 -3.27
C LYS A 19 16.30 38.14 -2.66
N TRP A 20 17.38 38.20 -3.43
CA TRP A 20 18.72 37.88 -2.93
C TRP A 20 19.24 38.98 -2.00
N ILE A 21 18.98 40.25 -2.32
CA ILE A 21 19.31 41.39 -1.47
C ILE A 21 18.55 41.29 -0.14
N THR A 22 17.24 40.99 -0.15
CA THR A 22 16.47 40.76 1.09
C THR A 22 17.00 39.59 1.91
N LYS A 23 17.59 38.57 1.25
CA LYS A 23 18.23 37.43 1.91
C LYS A 23 19.66 37.71 2.39
N GLY A 24 20.20 38.91 2.18
CA GLY A 24 21.52 39.30 2.66
C GLY A 24 22.65 39.12 1.64
N LEU A 25 22.39 39.32 0.35
CA LEU A 25 23.44 39.36 -0.66
C LEU A 25 24.41 40.55 -0.40
N PRO A 26 25.74 40.33 -0.36
CA PRO A 26 26.70 41.41 -0.17
C PRO A 26 26.69 42.41 -1.33
N TYR A 27 26.61 43.70 -1.01
CA TYR A 27 26.76 44.79 -1.98
C TYR A 27 27.43 46.00 -1.34
N THR A 28 28.07 46.82 -2.17
CA THR A 28 28.65 48.11 -1.78
C THR A 28 27.86 49.25 -2.41
N VAL A 29 27.77 50.38 -1.73
CA VAL A 29 27.07 51.58 -2.24
C VAL A 29 28.12 52.61 -2.65
N VAL A 30 28.15 52.96 -3.92
CA VAL A 30 29.08 53.96 -4.49
C VAL A 30 28.24 54.99 -5.23
N HIS A 31 28.35 56.27 -4.85
CA HIS A 31 27.59 57.38 -5.45
C HIS A 31 26.08 57.08 -5.56
N ASN A 32 25.47 56.63 -4.47
CA ASN A 32 24.06 56.25 -4.37
C ASN A 32 23.61 55.11 -5.32
N ARG A 33 24.55 54.36 -5.91
CA ARG A 33 24.28 53.19 -6.74
C ARG A 33 24.87 51.93 -6.11
N ARG A 34 24.14 50.82 -6.21
CA ARG A 34 24.61 49.52 -5.74
C ARG A 34 25.66 48.95 -6.69
N ARG A 35 26.71 48.38 -6.10
CA ARG A 35 27.83 47.73 -6.77
C ARG A 35 27.99 46.35 -6.17
N PHE A 36 28.07 45.36 -7.05
CA PHE A 36 28.25 43.98 -6.67
C PHE A 36 29.64 43.51 -7.07
N ASN A 37 30.21 42.60 -6.27
CA ASN A 37 31.43 41.87 -6.61
C ASN A 37 31.04 40.46 -7.06
N LEU A 38 31.39 40.07 -8.28
CA LEU A 38 30.99 38.79 -8.85
C LEU A 38 31.43 37.59 -8.00
N ARG A 39 32.65 37.65 -7.44
CA ARG A 39 33.22 36.56 -6.65
C ARG A 39 32.43 36.35 -5.36
N GLU A 40 32.12 37.43 -4.66
CA GLU A 40 31.32 37.41 -3.43
C GLU A 40 29.90 36.95 -3.71
N VAL A 41 29.28 37.41 -4.79
CA VAL A 41 27.93 36.98 -5.19
C VAL A 41 27.91 35.48 -5.52
N GLN A 42 28.91 34.96 -6.22
CA GLN A 42 29.01 33.53 -6.54
C GLN A 42 29.25 32.68 -5.28
N ALA A 43 30.12 33.13 -4.37
CA ALA A 43 30.35 32.47 -3.10
C ALA A 43 29.07 32.43 -2.25
N TRP A 44 28.39 33.57 -2.14
CA TRP A 44 27.11 33.68 -1.43
C TRP A 44 26.03 32.79 -2.06
N ARG A 45 25.94 32.73 -3.40
CA ARG A 45 24.97 31.88 -4.11
C ARG A 45 25.19 30.41 -3.78
N LYS A 46 26.44 29.94 -3.80
CA LYS A 46 26.76 28.53 -3.48
C LYS A 46 26.39 28.17 -2.05
N ALA A 47 26.58 29.11 -1.11
CA ALA A 47 26.27 28.89 0.31
C ALA A 47 24.77 28.97 0.63
N ASN A 48 24.03 29.88 -0.02
CA ASN A 48 22.67 30.25 0.41
C ASN A 48 21.55 29.81 -0.54
N ILE A 49 21.89 29.30 -1.73
CA ILE A 49 20.89 28.89 -2.71
C ILE A 49 21.04 27.41 -2.98
N THR A 50 20.10 26.64 -2.42
CA THR A 50 19.92 25.24 -2.78
C THR A 50 19.46 25.17 -4.24
N PRO A 51 20.17 24.44 -5.12
CA PRO A 51 19.71 24.24 -6.49
C PRO A 51 18.35 23.57 -6.46
N LYS A 52 17.46 23.98 -7.37
CA LYS A 52 16.20 23.26 -7.56
C LYS A 52 16.55 21.82 -8.00
N PRO A 53 15.89 20.80 -7.44
CA PRO A 53 16.11 19.43 -7.87
C PRO A 53 15.82 19.32 -9.37
N GLY A 54 16.67 18.57 -10.08
CA GLY A 54 16.47 18.29 -11.49
C GLY A 54 15.17 17.51 -11.74
N PRO A 55 14.69 17.47 -12.99
CA PRO A 55 13.44 16.80 -13.35
C PRO A 55 13.45 15.31 -13.00
N GLU A 56 14.60 14.63 -13.09
CA GLU A 56 14.75 13.22 -12.74
C GLU A 56 14.53 12.95 -11.24
N LEU A 57 15.09 13.80 -10.37
CA LEU A 57 14.87 13.70 -8.93
C LEU A 57 13.41 13.97 -8.55
N LEU A 58 12.76 14.90 -9.25
CA LEU A 58 11.34 15.18 -9.07
C LEU A 58 10.48 13.99 -9.52
N ALA A 59 10.76 13.41 -10.68
CA ALA A 59 10.07 12.22 -11.19
C ALA A 59 10.23 11.03 -10.23
N GLY A 60 11.44 10.81 -9.69
CA GLY A 60 11.69 9.81 -8.67
C GLY A 60 10.89 10.05 -7.39
N ARG A 61 10.79 11.30 -6.91
CA ARG A 61 9.97 11.66 -5.74
C ARG A 61 8.48 11.41 -5.95
N VAL A 62 7.96 11.78 -7.12
CA VAL A 62 6.56 11.53 -7.50
C VAL A 62 6.29 10.03 -7.52
N ARG A 63 7.16 9.22 -8.14
CA ARG A 63 7.02 7.76 -8.17
C ARG A 63 7.01 7.14 -6.78
N LEU A 64 7.95 7.54 -5.91
CA LEU A 64 7.98 7.08 -4.52
C LEU A 64 6.73 7.47 -3.74
N GLN A 65 6.18 8.65 -4.00
CA GLN A 65 4.96 9.10 -3.36
C GLN A 65 3.75 8.26 -3.79
N HIS A 66 3.65 7.90 -5.07
CA HIS A 66 2.61 7.00 -5.56
C HIS A 66 2.69 5.62 -4.88
N ILE A 67 3.87 4.99 -4.88
CA ILE A 67 4.07 3.68 -4.22
C ILE A 67 3.67 3.73 -2.75
N ARG A 68 4.06 4.79 -2.03
CA ARG A 68 3.70 4.97 -0.61
C ARG A 68 2.20 5.16 -0.40
N ASN A 69 1.50 5.80 -1.33
CA ASN A 69 0.06 5.97 -1.23
C ASN A 69 -0.65 4.63 -1.46
N GLU A 70 -0.25 3.87 -2.48
CA GLU A 70 -0.76 2.53 -2.76
C GLU A 70 -0.55 1.59 -1.56
N GLU A 71 0.64 1.60 -0.94
CA GLU A 71 0.91 0.82 0.28
C GLU A 71 -0.02 1.19 1.45
N ARG A 72 -0.36 2.47 1.62
CA ARG A 72 -1.28 2.93 2.68
C ARG A 72 -2.70 2.49 2.40
N GLU A 73 -3.16 2.62 1.16
CA GLU A 73 -4.49 2.18 0.75
C GLU A 73 -4.65 0.68 0.97
N PHE A 74 -3.66 -0.11 0.57
CA PHE A 74 -3.64 -1.56 0.80
C PHE A 74 -3.70 -1.92 2.30
N LYS A 75 -2.90 -1.23 3.13
CA LYS A 75 -2.95 -1.42 4.60
C LYS A 75 -4.31 -1.07 5.19
N LEU A 76 -4.93 0.02 4.72
CA LEU A 76 -6.28 0.40 5.15
C LEU A 76 -7.32 -0.64 4.72
N ALA A 77 -7.19 -1.22 3.52
CA ALA A 77 -8.10 -2.27 3.04
C ALA A 77 -7.99 -3.55 3.91
N ILE A 78 -6.77 -3.94 4.31
CA ILE A 78 -6.57 -5.06 5.26
C ILE A 78 -7.23 -4.76 6.61
N LEU A 79 -6.99 -3.58 7.18
CA LEU A 79 -7.56 -3.20 8.49
C LEU A 79 -9.09 -3.15 8.47
N LYS A 80 -9.69 -2.76 7.34
CA LYS A 80 -11.14 -2.77 7.12
C LYS A 80 -11.71 -4.17 6.86
N GLY A 81 -10.86 -5.22 6.81
CA GLY A 81 -11.27 -6.58 6.48
C GLY A 81 -11.66 -6.80 5.02
N GLN A 82 -11.31 -5.86 4.12
CA GLN A 82 -11.62 -5.97 2.69
C GLN A 82 -10.64 -6.87 1.93
N CYS A 83 -9.47 -7.11 2.51
CA CYS A 83 -8.43 -7.94 1.93
C CYS A 83 -7.88 -8.90 2.98
N VAL A 84 -7.69 -10.16 2.60
CA VAL A 84 -7.06 -11.20 3.40
C VAL A 84 -5.88 -11.79 2.65
N GLU A 85 -4.94 -12.35 3.39
CA GLU A 85 -3.79 -13.01 2.80
C GLU A 85 -4.24 -14.26 2.02
N ARG A 86 -3.89 -14.31 0.73
CA ARG A 86 -4.23 -15.43 -0.15
C ARG A 86 -3.81 -16.79 0.42
N VAL A 87 -2.60 -16.86 1.00
CA VAL A 87 -2.08 -18.11 1.59
C VAL A 87 -2.96 -18.62 2.73
N LYS A 88 -3.59 -17.73 3.50
CA LYS A 88 -4.54 -18.12 4.56
C LYS A 88 -5.82 -18.70 3.97
N VAL A 89 -6.34 -18.08 2.91
CA VAL A 89 -7.52 -18.57 2.18
C VAL A 89 -7.25 -19.95 1.60
N ASP A 90 -6.13 -20.13 0.92
CA ASP A 90 -5.75 -21.41 0.31
C ASP A 90 -5.64 -22.51 1.37
N LYS A 91 -4.92 -22.25 2.47
CA LYS A 91 -4.78 -23.20 3.58
C LYS A 91 -6.13 -23.57 4.19
N TYR A 92 -7.00 -22.58 4.43
CA TYR A 92 -8.33 -22.82 4.96
C TYR A 92 -9.14 -23.71 4.02
N LEU A 93 -9.20 -23.36 2.74
CA LEU A 93 -9.94 -24.11 1.72
C LEU A 93 -9.48 -25.57 1.63
N PHE A 94 -8.16 -25.81 1.65
CA PHE A 94 -7.61 -27.17 1.64
C PHE A 94 -7.95 -27.95 2.92
N ALA A 95 -7.84 -27.32 4.09
CA ALA A 95 -8.16 -27.96 5.36
C ALA A 95 -9.64 -28.33 5.45
N THR A 96 -10.53 -27.40 5.09
CA THR A 96 -11.98 -27.62 5.05
C THR A 96 -12.36 -28.69 4.03
N GLY A 97 -11.80 -28.65 2.81
CA GLY A 97 -12.05 -29.69 1.80
C GLY A 97 -11.60 -31.08 2.25
N ARG A 98 -10.48 -31.16 2.97
CA ARG A 98 -10.01 -32.42 3.57
C ARG A 98 -10.98 -32.94 4.61
N GLN A 99 -11.46 -32.09 5.51
CA GLN A 99 -12.41 -32.46 6.55
C GLN A 99 -13.71 -33.03 5.96
N VAL A 100 -14.25 -32.39 4.91
CA VAL A 100 -15.45 -32.90 4.21
C VAL A 100 -15.20 -34.26 3.59
N ARG A 101 -14.09 -34.39 2.85
CA ARG A 101 -13.73 -35.64 2.20
C ARG A 101 -13.61 -36.77 3.22
N ASP A 102 -12.89 -36.52 4.31
CA ASP A 102 -12.66 -37.52 5.34
C ASP A 102 -13.99 -37.89 6.05
N GLY A 103 -14.90 -36.93 6.24
CA GLY A 103 -16.26 -37.18 6.73
C GLY A 103 -17.12 -38.03 5.78
N MET A 104 -17.07 -37.74 4.47
CA MET A 104 -17.79 -38.51 3.45
C MET A 104 -17.27 -39.95 3.32
N LEU A 105 -15.95 -40.13 3.36
CA LEU A 105 -15.33 -41.46 3.31
C LEU A 105 -15.63 -42.31 4.56
N ALA A 106 -15.98 -41.68 5.69
CA ALA A 106 -16.37 -42.39 6.90
C ALA A 106 -17.85 -42.82 6.92
N LEU A 107 -18.68 -42.38 5.96
CA LEU A 107 -20.11 -42.72 5.92
C LEU A 107 -20.37 -44.23 5.80
N PRO A 108 -19.70 -44.98 4.90
CA PRO A 108 -19.97 -46.41 4.75
C PRO A 108 -19.74 -47.19 6.04
N ASP A 109 -18.66 -46.90 6.75
CA ASP A 109 -18.32 -47.59 7.99
C ASP A 109 -19.37 -47.33 9.09
N ARG A 110 -19.89 -46.10 9.18
CA ARG A 110 -20.91 -45.72 10.17
C ARG A 110 -22.29 -46.28 9.85
N LEU A 111 -22.66 -46.30 8.58
CA LEU A 111 -24.01 -46.61 8.15
C LEU A 111 -24.20 -48.08 7.75
N SER A 112 -23.14 -48.81 7.41
CA SER A 112 -23.22 -50.20 6.94
C SER A 112 -24.06 -51.11 7.84
N ALA A 113 -23.81 -51.09 9.15
CA ALA A 113 -24.55 -51.90 10.11
C ALA A 113 -26.04 -51.50 10.22
N MET A 114 -26.32 -50.19 10.17
CA MET A 114 -27.68 -49.66 10.25
C MET A 114 -28.49 -49.98 8.98
N LEU A 115 -27.87 -49.80 7.81
CA LEU A 115 -28.48 -50.08 6.51
C LEU A 115 -28.68 -51.58 6.26
N THR A 116 -27.80 -52.43 6.80
CA THR A 116 -27.97 -53.90 6.69
C THR A 116 -29.20 -54.39 7.47
N ALA A 117 -29.55 -53.72 8.56
CA ALA A 117 -30.71 -54.08 9.38
C ALA A 117 -32.03 -53.52 8.81
N GLU A 118 -31.98 -52.59 7.86
CA GLU A 118 -33.15 -51.89 7.35
C GLU A 118 -33.62 -52.50 6.01
N SER A 119 -34.91 -52.82 5.92
CA SER A 119 -35.51 -53.45 4.73
C SER A 119 -36.33 -52.48 3.86
N ASP A 120 -36.65 -51.29 4.39
CA ASP A 120 -37.37 -50.24 3.67
C ASP A 120 -36.40 -49.28 2.95
N ALA A 121 -36.48 -49.26 1.62
CA ALA A 121 -35.66 -48.41 0.77
C ALA A 121 -35.87 -46.90 1.05
N HIS A 122 -37.07 -46.46 1.42
CA HIS A 122 -37.34 -45.05 1.75
C HIS A 122 -36.60 -44.64 3.02
N ARG A 123 -36.55 -45.54 3.99
CA ARG A 123 -35.87 -45.32 5.26
C ARG A 123 -34.35 -45.33 5.10
N CYS A 124 -33.82 -46.24 4.29
CA CYS A 124 -32.40 -46.24 3.89
C CYS A 124 -31.98 -44.91 3.24
N HIS A 125 -32.79 -44.41 2.30
CA HIS A 125 -32.54 -43.11 1.68
C HIS A 125 -32.57 -41.98 2.72
N ALA A 126 -33.58 -41.93 3.59
CA ALA A 126 -33.68 -40.90 4.62
C ALA A 126 -32.47 -40.88 5.56
N ILE A 127 -31.98 -42.05 6.00
CA ILE A 127 -30.78 -42.19 6.85
C ILE A 127 -29.54 -41.65 6.13
N LEU A 128 -29.36 -42.03 4.86
CA LEU A 128 -28.23 -41.55 4.04
C LEU A 128 -28.27 -40.04 3.85
N THR A 129 -29.45 -39.49 3.51
CA THR A 129 -29.63 -38.05 3.32
C THR A 129 -29.32 -37.29 4.60
N GLN A 130 -29.85 -37.72 5.74
CA GLN A 130 -29.62 -37.07 7.03
C GLN A 130 -28.13 -37.03 7.39
N GLU A 131 -27.40 -38.12 7.15
CA GLU A 131 -25.99 -38.17 7.52
C GLU A 131 -25.10 -37.39 6.55
N ILE A 132 -25.43 -37.36 5.26
CA ILE A 132 -24.79 -36.48 4.29
C ILE A 132 -25.01 -35.01 4.68
N GLU A 133 -26.24 -34.63 5.00
CA GLU A 133 -26.58 -33.29 5.47
C GLU A 133 -25.80 -32.92 6.73
N ARG A 134 -25.70 -33.83 7.71
CA ARG A 134 -24.88 -33.61 8.92
C ARG A 134 -23.41 -33.36 8.60
N VAL A 135 -22.80 -34.12 7.68
CA VAL A 135 -21.39 -33.91 7.28
C VAL A 135 -21.22 -32.56 6.58
N LEU A 136 -22.19 -32.18 5.73
CA LEU A 136 -22.18 -30.91 5.02
C LEU A 136 -22.49 -29.71 5.91
N GLU A 137 -23.29 -29.87 6.97
CA GLU A 137 -23.60 -28.81 7.93
C GLU A 137 -22.32 -28.31 8.63
N GLY A 138 -21.35 -29.19 8.84
CA GLY A 138 -20.02 -28.84 9.33
C GLY A 138 -19.26 -27.83 8.46
N LEU A 139 -19.62 -27.66 7.18
CA LEU A 139 -19.09 -26.60 6.31
C LEU A 139 -19.66 -25.22 6.60
N CYS A 140 -20.91 -25.17 7.06
CA CYS A 140 -21.66 -23.94 7.24
C CYS A 140 -21.41 -23.32 8.62
N THR A 141 -21.06 -24.13 9.63
CA THR A 141 -20.91 -23.65 11.02
C THR A 141 -19.59 -22.93 11.27
N GLN A 142 -18.55 -23.11 10.44
CA GLN A 142 -17.25 -22.47 10.64
C GLN A 142 -17.04 -21.27 9.70
N PRO A 143 -17.00 -20.02 10.23
CA PRO A 143 -16.63 -18.87 9.42
C PRO A 143 -15.15 -18.98 8.97
N PRO A 144 -14.82 -18.64 7.71
CA PRO A 144 -13.46 -18.74 7.17
C PRO A 144 -12.43 -17.83 7.83
N TRP A 145 -12.90 -16.78 8.50
CA TRP A 145 -12.11 -15.83 9.26
C TRP A 145 -12.48 -16.06 10.72
N GLY A 146 -11.49 -16.44 11.54
CA GLY A 146 -11.68 -16.88 12.92
C GLY A 146 -12.61 -15.98 13.74
N ASP A 147 -13.25 -16.63 14.72
CA ASP A 147 -14.03 -16.10 15.84
C ASP A 147 -13.78 -14.60 16.02
N GLY A 148 -14.74 -13.80 15.52
CA GLY A 148 -14.67 -12.35 15.24
C GLY A 148 -14.33 -11.46 16.43
N THR A 149 -13.17 -11.71 17.03
CA THR A 149 -12.49 -10.92 18.04
C THR A 149 -11.54 -9.99 17.29
N VAL A 150 -12.14 -8.96 16.70
CA VAL A 150 -11.48 -7.68 16.48
C VAL A 150 -11.85 -6.78 17.65
#